data_AF-V6Z140-F1
#
_entry.id   AF-V6Z140-F1
#
_cell.length_a   1.000
_cell.length_b   1.000
_cell.length_c   1.000
_cell.angle_alpha   90.00
_cell.angle_beta   90.00
_cell.angle_gamma   90.00
#
_symmetry.space_group_name_H-M   'P 1'
#
loop_
_entity.id
_entity.type
_entity.pdbx_description
1 polymer ?
#
loop_
_entity_poly.entity_id
_entity_poly.type
_entity_poly.pdbx_seq_one_letter_code
_entity_poly.pdbx_strand_id
1 'polypeptide(L)'
;MKDFELHLRKAGLAENTIRSYLYGVRFFLEHYELKIEDLFEYKGYLLDNFKPKTVNLRLQGLNKYLVFIGHDDLKLKFVKIQQKPFLEDVISHADYLFLKRSLKKDDNLKWHFVVWFLGATGARVSELIKLKVEHVEVGYFDIYSKGGKMRRLYIPKKLRDSCQKWLDTENRQSGYLFLNKFSQPITARGIAQQLKNYAVKYQLNTKVVYPHSFRHLFAKNFLAKYNDIALLADLMGHESIETTRIYLRKTATEQQAIIDRVVNW
;
A
#
# COMPACT_ATOMS: atom_id res chain seq x y z
N MET A 1 -26.63 14.45 -8.40
CA MET A 1 -25.40 14.05 -7.66
C MET A 1 -25.67 13.24 -6.39
N LYS A 2 -26.59 13.63 -5.49
CA LYS A 2 -26.90 12.86 -4.27
C LYS A 2 -27.37 11.42 -4.58
N ASP A 3 -28.20 11.26 -5.60
CA ASP A 3 -28.70 9.93 -6.00
C ASP A 3 -27.61 9.02 -6.56
N PHE A 4 -26.67 9.58 -7.32
CA PHE A 4 -25.50 8.86 -7.81
C PHE A 4 -24.59 8.41 -6.66
N GLU A 5 -24.37 9.26 -5.66
CA GLU A 5 -23.64 8.88 -4.46
C GLU A 5 -24.33 7.72 -3.72
N LEU A 6 -25.65 7.78 -3.54
CA LEU A 6 -26.42 6.72 -2.92
C LEU A 6 -26.34 5.41 -3.73
N HIS A 7 -26.40 5.50 -5.06
CA HIS A 7 -26.21 4.36 -5.96
C HIS A 7 -24.84 3.70 -5.75
N LEU A 8 -23.76 4.48 -5.69
CA LEU A 8 -22.42 3.96 -5.44
C LEU A 8 -22.30 3.31 -4.05
N ARG A 9 -22.94 3.88 -3.02
CA ARG A 9 -23.00 3.28 -1.67
C ARG A 9 -23.74 1.95 -1.66
N LYS A 10 -24.91 1.88 -2.30
CA LYS A 10 -25.70 0.64 -2.44
C LYS A 10 -24.92 -0.46 -3.19
N ALA A 11 -24.07 -0.07 -4.14
CA ALA A 11 -23.17 -0.98 -4.84
C ALA A 11 -21.93 -1.41 -4.01
N GLY A 12 -21.82 -1.04 -2.73
CA GLY A 12 -20.78 -1.51 -1.81
C GLY A 12 -19.37 -0.94 -2.06
N LEU A 13 -19.26 0.17 -2.81
CA LEU A 13 -17.97 0.81 -3.05
C LEU A 13 -17.36 1.39 -1.76
N ALA A 14 -16.03 1.43 -1.69
CA ALA A 14 -15.35 2.01 -0.54
C ALA A 14 -15.52 3.54 -0.52
N GLU A 15 -15.60 4.13 0.67
CA GLU A 15 -15.80 5.58 0.84
C GLU A 15 -14.81 6.43 0.06
N ASN A 16 -13.53 6.05 0.07
CA ASN A 16 -12.50 6.76 -0.68
C ASN A 16 -12.72 6.67 -2.20
N THR A 17 -13.18 5.52 -2.69
CA THR A 17 -13.51 5.34 -4.12
C THR A 17 -14.69 6.22 -4.51
N ILE A 18 -15.73 6.26 -3.68
CA ILE A 18 -16.91 7.12 -3.87
C ILE A 18 -16.47 8.58 -3.96
N ARG A 19 -15.69 9.06 -2.98
CA ARG A 19 -15.16 10.43 -2.97
C ARG A 19 -14.37 10.76 -4.24
N SER A 20 -13.50 9.85 -4.70
CA SER A 20 -12.72 10.05 -5.93
C SER A 20 -13.61 10.12 -7.17
N TYR A 21 -14.63 9.27 -7.28
CA TYR A 21 -15.56 9.29 -8.42
C TYR A 21 -16.40 10.56 -8.42
N LEU A 22 -17.00 10.91 -7.29
CA LEU A 22 -17.81 12.12 -7.17
C LEU A 22 -17.01 13.39 -7.47
N TYR A 23 -15.73 13.44 -7.09
CA TYR A 23 -14.86 14.56 -7.43
C TYR A 23 -14.68 14.69 -8.95
N GLY A 24 -14.34 13.58 -9.63
CA GLY A 24 -14.14 13.59 -11.08
C GLY A 24 -15.42 13.99 -11.83
N VAL A 25 -16.57 13.44 -11.40
CA VAL A 25 -17.88 13.74 -12.00
C VAL A 25 -18.32 15.17 -11.74
N ARG A 26 -18.18 15.69 -10.51
CA ARG A 26 -18.50 17.10 -10.20
C ARG A 26 -17.68 18.05 -11.05
N PHE A 27 -16.37 17.82 -11.11
CA PHE A 27 -15.50 18.66 -11.93
C PHE A 27 -15.96 18.69 -13.39
N PHE A 28 -16.32 17.53 -13.96
CA PHE A 28 -16.86 17.47 -15.31
C PHE A 28 -18.15 18.31 -15.43
N LEU A 29 -19.15 18.06 -14.59
CA LEU A 29 -20.45 18.76 -14.65
C LEU A 29 -20.38 20.27 -14.38
N GLU A 30 -19.34 20.75 -13.70
CA GLU A 30 -19.13 22.17 -13.43
C GLU A 30 -18.49 22.93 -14.60
N HIS A 31 -17.80 22.22 -15.51
CA HIS A 31 -16.97 22.86 -16.56
C HIS A 31 -17.34 22.43 -17.99
N TYR A 32 -18.18 21.41 -18.13
CA TYR A 32 -18.49 20.76 -19.41
C TYR A 32 -19.97 20.37 -19.49
N GLU A 33 -20.50 20.31 -20.71
CA GLU A 33 -21.83 19.78 -21.00
C GLU A 33 -21.76 18.29 -21.34
N LEU A 34 -22.92 17.61 -21.29
CA LEU A 34 -23.00 16.18 -21.59
C LEU A 34 -23.06 15.91 -23.10
N LYS A 35 -21.95 16.19 -23.79
CA LYS A 35 -21.78 16.01 -25.24
C LYS A 35 -20.49 15.26 -25.53
N ILE A 36 -20.42 14.61 -26.70
CA ILE A 36 -19.28 13.74 -27.01
C ILE A 36 -17.97 14.53 -27.14
N GLU A 37 -18.04 15.75 -27.67
CA GLU A 37 -16.93 16.68 -27.81
C GLU A 37 -16.33 17.02 -26.45
N ASP A 38 -17.18 17.43 -25.51
CA ASP A 38 -16.80 17.81 -24.14
C ASP A 38 -16.25 16.63 -23.33
N LEU A 39 -16.75 15.41 -23.57
CA LEU A 39 -16.19 14.19 -22.97
C LEU A 39 -14.75 13.94 -23.45
N PHE A 40 -14.47 14.18 -24.73
CA PHE A 40 -13.12 14.09 -25.27
C PHE A 40 -12.23 15.23 -24.77
N GLU A 41 -12.74 16.45 -24.68
CA GLU A 41 -12.01 17.60 -24.15
C GLU A 41 -11.64 17.39 -22.68
N TYR A 42 -12.58 16.95 -21.84
CA TYR A 42 -12.30 16.59 -20.46
C TYR A 42 -11.24 15.50 -20.36
N LYS A 43 -11.31 14.47 -21.22
CA LYS A 43 -10.27 13.43 -21.25
C LYS A 43 -8.90 14.01 -21.65
N GLY A 44 -8.85 14.94 -22.60
CA GLY A 44 -7.64 15.68 -22.97
C GLY A 44 -7.07 16.45 -21.77
N TYR A 45 -7.89 17.27 -21.13
CA TYR A 45 -7.53 17.98 -19.89
C TYR A 45 -6.97 17.04 -18.82
N LEU A 46 -7.60 15.87 -18.63
CA LEU A 46 -7.11 14.88 -17.67
C LEU A 46 -5.72 14.34 -18.04
N LEU A 47 -5.47 14.07 -19.32
CA LEU A 47 -4.19 13.58 -19.82
C LEU A 47 -3.06 14.60 -19.64
N ASP A 48 -3.36 15.88 -19.84
CA ASP A 48 -2.37 16.96 -19.74
C ASP A 48 -1.98 17.27 -18.29
N ASN A 49 -2.90 17.06 -17.35
CA ASN A 49 -2.74 17.49 -15.96
C ASN A 49 -2.48 16.35 -14.96
N PHE A 50 -2.72 15.09 -15.33
CA PHE A 50 -2.67 13.98 -14.39
C PHE A 50 -1.97 12.73 -14.94
N LYS A 51 -1.37 11.96 -14.02
CA LYS A 51 -0.80 10.65 -14.37
C LYS A 51 -1.89 9.71 -14.89
N PRO A 52 -1.59 8.80 -15.84
CA PRO A 52 -2.57 7.90 -16.46
C PRO A 52 -3.46 7.11 -15.48
N LYS A 53 -2.92 6.71 -14.33
CA LYS A 53 -3.68 6.00 -13.28
C LYS A 53 -4.78 6.87 -12.67
N THR A 54 -4.49 8.15 -12.46
CA THR A 54 -5.47 9.13 -11.96
C THR A 54 -6.50 9.44 -13.04
N VAL A 55 -6.08 9.55 -14.31
CA VAL A 55 -6.99 9.71 -15.46
C VAL A 55 -8.00 8.58 -15.48
N ASN A 56 -7.53 7.32 -15.48
CA ASN A 56 -8.41 6.15 -15.49
C ASN A 56 -9.35 6.08 -14.28
N LEU A 57 -8.91 6.51 -13.09
CA LEU A 57 -9.77 6.58 -11.91
C LEU A 57 -10.93 7.56 -12.11
N ARG A 58 -10.65 8.75 -12.67
CA ARG A 58 -11.67 9.78 -12.94
C ARG A 58 -12.59 9.36 -14.08
N LEU A 59 -12.04 8.82 -15.18
CA LEU A 59 -12.83 8.24 -16.27
C LEU A 59 -13.73 7.10 -15.79
N GLN A 60 -13.27 6.27 -14.85
CA GLN A 60 -14.08 5.20 -14.29
C GLN A 60 -15.28 5.74 -13.49
N GLY A 61 -15.08 6.84 -12.75
CA GLY A 61 -16.15 7.56 -12.07
C GLY A 61 -17.16 8.15 -13.05
N LEU A 62 -16.66 8.82 -14.09
CA LEU A 62 -17.49 9.40 -15.16
C LEU A 62 -18.27 8.34 -15.92
N ASN A 63 -17.64 7.25 -16.35
CA ASN A 63 -18.32 6.14 -17.02
C ASN A 63 -19.41 5.52 -16.15
N LYS A 64 -19.19 5.37 -14.84
CA LYS A 64 -20.25 4.90 -13.93
C LYS A 64 -21.40 5.90 -13.82
N TYR A 65 -21.10 7.20 -13.85
CA TYR A 65 -22.13 8.23 -13.84
C TYR A 65 -22.94 8.21 -15.13
N LEU A 66 -22.29 8.12 -16.29
CA LEU A 66 -22.95 8.01 -17.60
C LEU A 66 -23.92 6.82 -17.66
N VAL A 67 -23.50 5.65 -17.18
CA VAL A 67 -24.38 4.48 -17.05
C VAL A 67 -25.56 4.74 -16.12
N PHE A 68 -25.32 5.41 -14.98
CA PHE A 68 -26.37 5.73 -14.01
C PHE A 68 -27.46 6.64 -14.58
N ILE A 69 -27.12 7.54 -15.50
CA ILE A 69 -28.07 8.44 -16.16
C ILE A 69 -28.59 7.90 -17.51
N GLY A 70 -28.22 6.68 -17.91
CA GLY A 70 -28.73 6.03 -19.12
C GLY A 70 -27.92 6.24 -20.41
N HIS A 71 -26.71 6.80 -20.33
CA HIS A 71 -25.82 7.09 -21.47
C HIS A 71 -24.63 6.12 -21.55
N ASP A 72 -24.90 4.81 -21.60
CA ASP A 72 -23.85 3.78 -21.69
C ASP A 72 -23.01 3.90 -22.97
N ASP A 73 -23.62 4.36 -24.05
CA ASP A 73 -23.01 4.62 -25.37
C ASP A 73 -21.91 5.69 -25.33
N LEU A 74 -21.95 6.62 -24.37
CA LEU A 74 -20.99 7.71 -24.23
C LEU A 74 -19.74 7.35 -23.40
N LYS A 75 -19.56 6.08 -23.01
CA LYS A 75 -18.42 5.66 -22.19
C LYS A 75 -17.08 5.95 -22.87
N LEU A 76 -16.18 6.57 -22.12
CA LEU A 76 -14.82 6.84 -22.56
C LEU A 76 -13.92 5.63 -22.36
N LYS A 77 -13.10 5.32 -23.37
CA LYS A 77 -12.05 4.31 -23.28
C LYS A 77 -10.96 4.76 -22.31
N PHE A 78 -10.48 3.83 -21.48
CA PHE A 78 -9.35 4.07 -20.59
C PHE A 78 -8.03 4.25 -21.35
N VAL A 79 -7.12 4.99 -20.72
CA VAL A 79 -5.73 5.13 -21.15
C VAL A 79 -5.03 3.80 -20.88
N LYS A 80 -4.36 3.25 -21.90
CA LYS A 80 -3.55 2.04 -21.73
C LYS A 80 -2.29 2.39 -20.93
N ILE A 81 -2.06 1.68 -19.84
CA ILE A 81 -0.88 1.87 -18.98
C ILE A 81 0.01 0.66 -19.14
N GLN A 82 1.23 0.86 -19.65
CA GLN A 82 2.25 -0.16 -19.62
C GLN A 82 2.77 -0.30 -18.18
N GLN A 83 2.75 -1.51 -17.63
CA GLN A 83 3.31 -1.73 -16.30
C GLN A 83 4.84 -1.58 -16.36
N LYS A 84 5.40 -0.75 -15.48
CA LYS A 84 6.86 -0.64 -15.35
C LYS A 84 7.45 -2.01 -15.00
N PRO A 85 8.55 -2.44 -15.64
CA PRO A 85 9.12 -3.77 -15.39
C PRO A 85 9.82 -3.90 -14.04
N PHE A 86 9.96 -2.82 -13.25
CA PHE A 86 10.66 -2.84 -11.96
C PHE A 86 9.94 -2.00 -10.90
N LEU A 87 10.27 -2.28 -9.64
CA LEU A 87 9.86 -1.46 -8.51
C LEU A 87 10.86 -0.30 -8.35
N GLU A 88 10.35 0.92 -8.47
CA GLU A 88 11.10 2.11 -8.08
C GLU A 88 10.98 2.33 -6.56
N ASP A 89 12.02 2.91 -5.97
CA ASP A 89 12.00 3.43 -4.59
C ASP A 89 11.76 2.39 -3.47
N VAL A 90 12.46 1.25 -3.51
CA VAL A 90 12.48 0.26 -2.42
C VAL A 90 13.67 0.48 -1.51
N ILE A 91 13.44 0.48 -0.20
CA ILE A 91 14.49 0.60 0.82
C ILE A 91 15.39 -0.64 0.79
N SER A 92 16.70 -0.43 0.83
CA SER A 92 17.65 -1.54 0.88
C SER A 92 17.59 -2.26 2.24
N HIS A 93 18.03 -3.52 2.30
CA HIS A 93 18.12 -4.24 3.58
C HIS A 93 19.08 -3.54 4.55
N ALA A 94 20.17 -2.96 4.03
CA ALA A 94 21.14 -2.21 4.81
C ALA A 94 20.52 -0.94 5.42
N ASP A 95 19.81 -0.12 4.63
CA ASP A 95 19.15 1.10 5.11
C ASP A 95 18.06 0.79 6.13
N TYR A 96 17.30 -0.29 5.91
CA TYR A 96 16.32 -0.77 6.88
C TYR A 96 16.97 -1.12 8.23
N LEU A 97 18.07 -1.89 8.21
CA LEU A 97 18.80 -2.25 9.43
C LEU A 97 19.40 -1.01 10.10
N PHE A 98 19.97 -0.09 9.32
CA PHE A 98 20.52 1.17 9.81
C PHE A 98 19.44 2.00 10.48
N LEU A 99 18.33 2.30 9.80
CA LEU A 99 17.19 3.05 10.36
C LEU A 99 16.69 2.42 11.66
N LYS A 100 16.50 1.10 11.66
CA LYS A 100 16.05 0.36 12.85
C LYS A 100 17.03 0.50 14.02
N ARG A 101 18.34 0.41 13.76
CA ARG A 101 19.38 0.55 14.79
C ARG A 101 19.49 1.98 15.30
N SER A 102 19.46 2.97 14.41
CA SER A 102 19.52 4.40 14.76
C SER A 102 18.34 4.82 15.64
N LEU A 103 17.13 4.36 15.33
CA LEU A 103 15.95 4.60 16.17
C LEU A 103 16.11 4.01 17.57
N LYS A 104 16.69 2.81 17.69
CA LYS A 104 16.96 2.19 19.00
C LYS A 104 18.05 2.93 19.77
N LYS A 105 19.09 3.40 19.09
CA LYS A 105 20.20 4.17 19.68
C LYS A 105 19.70 5.50 20.27
N ASP A 106 18.77 6.15 19.59
CA ASP A 106 18.14 7.40 20.04
C ASP A 106 16.98 7.17 21.02
N ASP A 107 16.88 6.00 21.64
CA ASP A 107 15.82 5.59 22.57
C ASP A 107 14.38 5.76 22.03
N ASN A 108 14.22 5.74 20.71
CA ASN A 108 12.92 5.83 20.04
C ASN A 108 12.35 4.41 19.82
N LEU A 109 12.13 3.66 20.91
CA LEU A 109 11.72 2.26 20.86
C LEU A 109 10.39 2.04 20.13
N LYS A 110 9.40 2.91 20.32
CA LYS A 110 8.14 2.84 19.55
C LYS A 110 8.39 2.78 18.04
N TRP A 111 9.23 3.68 17.52
CA TRP A 111 9.50 3.76 16.09
C TRP A 111 10.45 2.67 15.60
N HIS A 112 11.37 2.22 16.45
CA HIS A 112 12.14 1.00 16.21
C HIS A 112 11.20 -0.19 15.93
N PHE A 113 10.17 -0.39 16.75
CA PHE A 113 9.18 -1.45 16.52
C PHE A 113 8.28 -1.18 15.32
N VAL A 114 7.83 0.06 15.07
CA VAL A 114 7.07 0.39 13.84
C VAL A 114 7.85 -0.05 12.59
N VAL A 115 9.14 0.33 12.49
CA VAL A 115 10.00 -0.04 11.36
C VAL A 115 10.19 -1.55 11.30
N TRP A 116 10.44 -2.22 12.43
CA TRP A 116 10.63 -3.66 12.45
C TRP A 116 9.37 -4.42 12.00
N PHE A 117 8.19 -4.05 12.50
CA PHE A 117 6.93 -4.67 12.07
C PHE A 117 6.68 -4.47 10.57
N LEU A 118 6.89 -3.26 10.04
CA LEU A 118 6.75 -2.97 8.61
C LEU A 118 7.65 -3.86 7.73
N GLY A 119 8.91 -4.06 8.14
CA GLY A 119 9.88 -4.84 7.38
C GLY A 119 9.81 -6.37 7.59
N ALA A 120 9.15 -6.84 8.65
CA ALA A 120 9.18 -8.26 9.04
C ALA A 120 7.86 -9.01 8.93
N THR A 121 6.72 -8.31 8.79
CA THR A 121 5.40 -8.95 8.74
C THR A 121 4.74 -8.84 7.36
N GLY A 122 5.26 -7.98 6.50
CA GLY A 122 4.62 -7.63 5.24
C GLY A 122 3.30 -6.88 5.42
N ALA A 123 2.90 -6.40 6.60
CA ALA A 123 1.64 -5.67 6.81
C ALA A 123 1.48 -4.45 5.89
N ARG A 124 0.24 -4.17 5.46
CA ARG A 124 -0.13 -2.83 4.98
C ARG A 124 -0.16 -1.88 6.18
N VAL A 125 0.14 -0.60 5.96
CA VAL A 125 0.08 0.41 7.03
C VAL A 125 -1.32 0.50 7.69
N SER A 126 -2.38 0.30 6.91
CA SER A 126 -3.77 0.28 7.40
C SER A 126 -4.10 -0.93 8.29
N GLU A 127 -3.31 -1.99 8.19
CA GLU A 127 -3.43 -3.19 9.04
C GLU A 127 -2.53 -3.03 10.28
N LEU A 128 -1.31 -2.49 10.09
CA LEU A 128 -0.37 -2.21 11.17
C LEU A 128 -0.96 -1.31 12.26
N ILE A 129 -1.70 -0.25 11.88
CA ILE A 129 -2.34 0.66 12.85
C ILE A 129 -3.47 -0.01 13.66
N LYS A 130 -3.94 -1.19 13.24
CA LYS A 130 -4.97 -1.97 13.94
C LYS A 130 -4.39 -3.06 14.83
N LEU A 131 -3.08 -3.30 14.77
CA LEU A 131 -2.43 -4.25 15.67
C LEU A 131 -2.61 -3.79 17.11
N LYS A 132 -2.67 -4.78 17.99
CA LYS A 132 -2.87 -4.62 19.41
C LYS A 132 -1.89 -5.50 20.16
N VAL A 133 -1.70 -5.25 21.45
CA VAL A 133 -0.79 -6.01 22.31
C VAL A 133 -1.12 -7.50 22.30
N GLU A 134 -2.41 -7.85 22.33
CA GLU A 134 -2.87 -9.24 22.38
C GLU A 134 -2.47 -10.02 21.10
N HIS A 135 -2.36 -9.33 19.96
CA HIS A 135 -1.86 -9.94 18.72
C HIS A 135 -0.36 -10.29 18.81
N VAL A 136 0.42 -9.50 19.54
CA VAL A 136 1.87 -9.78 19.74
C VAL A 136 2.06 -11.02 20.60
N GLU A 137 1.24 -11.17 21.64
CA GLU A 137 1.23 -12.34 22.52
C GLU A 137 0.88 -13.63 21.75
N VAL A 138 -0.26 -13.62 21.06
CA VAL A 138 -0.73 -14.77 20.26
C VAL A 138 0.18 -15.01 19.05
N GLY A 139 0.75 -13.95 18.47
CA GLY A 139 1.69 -14.00 17.35
C GLY A 139 1.07 -13.92 15.96
N TYR A 140 -0.22 -13.60 15.88
CA TYR A 140 -0.86 -13.33 14.59
C TYR A 140 -1.99 -12.31 14.71
N PHE A 141 -2.42 -11.79 13.57
CA PHE A 141 -3.57 -10.92 13.42
C PHE A 141 -4.39 -11.34 12.20
N ASP A 142 -5.65 -11.73 12.43
CA ASP A 142 -6.57 -12.13 11.37
C ASP A 142 -7.23 -10.90 10.73
N ILE A 143 -7.10 -10.80 9.41
CA ILE A 143 -7.51 -9.65 8.62
C ILE A 143 -8.63 -10.08 7.67
N TYR A 144 -9.76 -9.42 7.80
CA TYR A 144 -10.92 -9.60 6.94
C TYR A 144 -10.88 -8.60 5.79
N SER A 145 -10.98 -9.10 4.56
CA SER A 145 -11.03 -8.32 3.32
C SER A 145 -12.45 -8.26 2.77
N LYS A 146 -12.69 -7.36 1.82
CA LYS A 146 -13.99 -7.29 1.12
C LYS A 146 -14.28 -8.65 0.45
N GLY A 147 -15.54 -9.09 0.52
CA GLY A 147 -15.97 -10.39 -0.01
C GLY A 147 -15.77 -11.57 0.94
N GLY A 148 -15.59 -11.34 2.24
CA GLY A 148 -15.57 -12.39 3.28
C GLY A 148 -14.27 -13.17 3.38
N LYS A 149 -13.23 -12.82 2.60
CA LYS A 149 -11.93 -13.48 2.66
C LYS A 149 -11.18 -13.09 3.93
N MET A 150 -10.75 -14.09 4.68
CA MET A 150 -9.89 -13.93 5.85
C MET A 150 -8.45 -14.34 5.50
N ARG A 151 -7.47 -13.58 5.98
CA ARG A 151 -6.05 -13.96 5.93
C ARG A 151 -5.41 -13.72 7.28
N ARG A 152 -4.43 -14.55 7.62
CA ARG A 152 -3.64 -14.41 8.84
C ARG A 152 -2.33 -13.67 8.55
N LEU A 153 -2.06 -12.61 9.30
CA LEU A 153 -0.75 -11.97 9.35
C LEU A 153 0.05 -12.54 10.51
N TYR A 154 1.19 -13.16 10.23
CA TYR A 154 2.06 -13.75 11.25
C TYR A 154 3.09 -12.73 11.76
N ILE A 155 3.35 -12.76 13.07
CA ILE A 155 4.37 -11.94 13.73
C ILE A 155 5.53 -12.86 14.10
N PRO A 156 6.73 -12.69 13.50
CA PRO A 156 7.86 -13.58 13.76
C PRO A 156 8.24 -13.66 15.25
N LYS A 157 8.55 -14.86 15.75
CA LYS A 157 8.88 -15.10 17.17
C LYS A 157 9.90 -14.10 17.74
N LYS A 158 11.02 -13.88 17.05
CA LYS A 158 12.07 -12.92 17.49
C LYS A 158 11.54 -11.49 17.66
N LEU A 159 10.60 -11.07 16.79
CA LEU A 159 9.95 -9.76 16.88
C LEU A 159 9.01 -9.73 18.08
N ARG A 160 8.19 -10.76 18.29
CA ARG A 160 7.31 -10.86 19.46
C ARG A 160 8.09 -10.78 20.76
N ASP A 161 9.10 -11.63 20.92
CA ASP A 161 9.89 -11.74 22.16
C ASP A 161 10.57 -10.41 22.51
N SER A 162 11.04 -9.67 21.49
CA SER A 162 11.64 -8.35 21.70
C SER A 162 10.60 -7.28 21.99
N CYS A 163 9.44 -7.34 21.32
CA CYS A 163 8.36 -6.38 21.50
C CYS A 163 7.70 -6.54 22.86
N GLN A 164 7.54 -7.77 23.35
CA GLN A 164 6.98 -8.05 24.67
C GLN A 164 7.83 -7.41 25.77
N LYS A 165 9.15 -7.57 25.72
CA LYS A 165 10.06 -6.92 26.67
C LYS A 165 9.90 -5.40 26.71
N TRP A 166 9.68 -4.77 25.56
CA TRP A 166 9.42 -3.33 25.50
C TRP A 166 8.05 -2.98 26.08
N LEU A 167 7.01 -3.77 25.80
CA LEU A 167 5.68 -3.56 26.36
C LEU A 167 5.67 -3.73 27.89
N ASP A 168 6.46 -4.67 28.42
CA ASP A 168 6.63 -4.88 29.86
C ASP A 168 7.28 -3.66 30.52
N THR A 169 8.30 -3.05 29.89
CA THR A 169 8.92 -1.81 30.40
C THR A 169 7.97 -0.60 30.40
N GLU A 170 6.95 -0.64 29.55
CA GLU A 170 5.92 0.41 29.46
C GLU A 170 4.69 0.09 30.32
N ASN A 171 4.67 -1.06 31.01
CA ASN A 171 3.50 -1.60 31.73
C ASN A 171 2.23 -1.69 30.85
N ARG A 172 2.39 -2.04 29.57
CA ARG A 172 1.30 -2.11 28.59
C ARG A 172 0.87 -3.54 28.29
N GLN A 173 -0.27 -3.95 28.82
CA GLN A 173 -0.81 -5.30 28.64
C GLN A 173 -1.91 -5.42 27.58
N SER A 174 -2.51 -4.31 27.14
CA SER A 174 -3.64 -4.33 26.22
C SER A 174 -3.72 -3.10 25.31
N GLY A 175 -4.61 -3.19 24.31
CA GLY A 175 -4.95 -2.08 23.43
C GLY A 175 -4.03 -1.92 22.23
N TYR A 176 -4.23 -0.85 21.45
CA TYR A 176 -3.55 -0.63 20.18
C TYR A 176 -2.03 -0.54 20.36
N LEU A 177 -1.28 -1.30 19.55
CA LEU A 177 0.16 -1.44 19.70
C LEU A 177 0.89 -0.10 19.53
N PHE A 178 0.49 0.68 18.51
CA PHE A 178 1.12 1.96 18.17
C PHE A 178 0.19 3.14 18.40
N LEU A 179 0.56 3.98 19.37
CA LEU A 179 -0.18 5.17 19.75
C LEU A 179 0.53 6.46 19.29
N ASN A 180 -0.26 7.50 19.04
CA ASN A 180 0.20 8.87 18.85
C ASN A 180 0.55 9.53 20.20
N LYS A 181 0.91 10.81 20.19
CA LYS A 181 1.27 11.56 21.42
C LYS A 181 0.07 11.84 22.34
N PHE A 182 -1.15 11.63 21.86
CA PHE A 182 -2.41 11.82 22.59
C PHE A 182 -3.02 10.49 23.03
N SER A 183 -2.22 9.42 23.07
CA SER A 183 -2.65 8.06 23.44
C SER A 183 -3.77 7.47 22.57
N GLN A 184 -3.96 8.00 21.36
CA GLN A 184 -4.89 7.45 20.37
C GLN A 184 -4.14 6.62 19.32
N PRO A 185 -4.81 5.72 18.59
CA PRO A 185 -4.18 4.95 17.51
C PRO A 185 -3.50 5.87 16.50
N ILE A 186 -2.24 5.57 16.16
CA ILE A 186 -1.55 6.37 15.15
C ILE A 186 -2.21 6.19 13.79
N THR A 187 -2.34 7.28 13.03
CA THR A 187 -2.92 7.22 11.69
C THR A 187 -1.89 6.77 10.66
N ALA A 188 -2.34 6.18 9.55
CA ALA A 188 -1.46 5.80 8.45
C ALA A 188 -0.67 7.00 7.89
N ARG A 189 -1.31 8.18 7.81
CA ARG A 189 -0.66 9.44 7.43
C ARG A 189 0.41 9.85 8.46
N GLY A 190 0.12 9.69 9.75
CA GLY A 190 1.07 9.94 10.82
C GLY A 190 2.32 9.07 10.71
N ILE A 191 2.15 7.77 10.44
CA ILE A 191 3.27 6.86 10.16
C ILE A 191 4.10 7.33 8.97
N ALA A 192 3.45 7.58 7.83
CA ALA A 192 4.16 7.99 6.61
C ALA A 192 4.96 9.28 6.81
N GLN A 193 4.37 10.28 7.48
CA GLN A 193 5.04 11.56 7.74
C GLN A 193 6.23 11.39 8.67
N GLN A 194 6.10 10.64 9.76
CA GLN A 194 7.18 10.47 10.72
C GLN A 194 8.32 9.63 10.16
N LEU A 195 8.02 8.61 9.34
CA LEU A 195 9.05 7.88 8.59
C LEU A 195 9.86 8.82 7.69
N LYS A 196 9.19 9.75 6.98
CA LYS A 196 9.88 10.77 6.18
C LYS A 196 10.76 11.68 7.04
N ASN A 197 10.30 12.10 8.22
CA ASN A 197 11.08 12.91 9.14
C ASN A 197 12.33 12.17 9.63
N TYR A 198 12.22 10.88 9.97
CA TYR A 198 13.38 10.06 10.35
C TYR A 198 14.33 9.82 9.18
N ALA A 199 13.81 9.68 7.96
CA ALA A 199 14.66 9.60 6.77
C ALA A 199 15.53 10.85 6.62
N VAL A 200 14.95 12.05 6.77
CA VAL A 200 15.71 13.31 6.78
C VAL A 200 16.71 13.33 7.94
N LYS A 201 16.27 13.01 9.16
CA LYS A 201 17.13 13.03 10.36
C LYS A 201 18.37 12.16 10.20
N TYR A 202 18.22 10.96 9.65
CA TYR A 202 19.29 9.98 9.50
C TYR A 202 19.92 9.98 8.10
N GLN A 203 19.67 11.03 7.30
CA GLN A 203 20.25 11.22 5.97
C GLN A 203 19.99 10.05 4.99
N LEU A 204 18.82 9.41 5.13
CA LEU A 204 18.33 8.39 4.21
C LEU A 204 17.51 9.01 3.09
N ASN A 205 17.45 8.33 1.95
CA ASN A 205 16.64 8.76 0.82
C ASN A 205 15.14 8.79 1.18
N THR A 206 14.57 9.98 1.29
CA THR A 206 13.15 10.17 1.65
C THR A 206 12.16 9.55 0.66
N LYS A 207 12.59 9.30 -0.59
CA LYS A 207 11.76 8.63 -1.59
C LYS A 207 11.53 7.16 -1.27
N VAL A 208 12.44 6.50 -0.54
CA VAL A 208 12.36 5.05 -0.26
C VAL A 208 11.88 4.73 1.15
N VAL A 209 11.83 5.70 2.07
CA VAL A 209 11.44 5.47 3.47
C VAL A 209 9.95 5.77 3.68
N TYR A 210 9.11 4.83 3.25
CA TYR A 210 7.65 4.91 3.40
C TYR A 210 7.04 3.49 3.52
N PRO A 211 5.82 3.33 4.05
CA PRO A 211 5.32 2.01 4.45
C PRO A 211 5.30 0.93 3.36
N HIS A 212 4.93 1.27 2.12
CA HIS A 212 4.89 0.29 1.04
C HIS A 212 6.28 -0.19 0.62
N SER A 213 7.31 0.65 0.71
CA SER A 213 8.69 0.26 0.45
C SER A 213 9.19 -0.81 1.43
N PHE A 214 8.86 -0.72 2.73
CA PHE A 214 9.17 -1.79 3.69
C PHE A 214 8.43 -3.10 3.39
N ARG A 215 7.18 -3.01 2.92
CA ARG A 215 6.42 -4.19 2.48
C ARG A 215 7.06 -4.82 1.23
N HIS A 216 7.60 -4.03 0.32
CA HIS A 216 8.37 -4.53 -0.82
C HIS A 216 9.67 -5.20 -0.36
N LEU A 217 10.38 -4.62 0.61
CA LEU A 217 11.56 -5.22 1.23
C LEU A 217 11.23 -6.59 1.85
N PHE A 218 10.09 -6.73 2.55
CA PHE A 218 9.63 -8.01 3.09
C PHE A 218 9.47 -9.06 1.98
N ALA A 219 8.74 -8.72 0.91
CA ALA A 219 8.50 -9.61 -0.22
C ALA A 219 9.80 -10.07 -0.90
N LYS A 220 10.72 -9.12 -1.17
CA LYS A 220 12.02 -9.44 -1.77
C LYS A 220 12.85 -10.36 -0.88
N ASN A 221 12.91 -10.07 0.42
CA ASN A 221 13.66 -10.90 1.38
C ASN A 221 13.03 -12.29 1.55
N PHE A 222 11.70 -12.39 1.50
CA PHE A 222 11.00 -13.67 1.55
C PHE A 222 11.37 -14.52 0.35
N LEU A 223 11.18 -14.03 -0.88
CA LEU A 223 11.49 -14.78 -2.11
C LEU A 223 12.97 -15.14 -2.24
N ALA A 224 13.87 -14.26 -1.79
CA ALA A 224 15.30 -14.53 -1.79
C ALA A 224 15.69 -15.69 -0.86
N LYS A 225 14.93 -15.94 0.21
CA LYS A 225 15.18 -17.02 1.18
C LYS A 225 14.31 -18.25 0.96
N TYR A 226 13.10 -18.04 0.43
CA TYR A 226 12.06 -19.04 0.24
C TYR A 226 11.27 -18.66 -1.01
N ASN A 227 11.64 -19.27 -2.14
CA ASN A 227 11.18 -18.92 -3.48
C ASN A 227 9.77 -19.47 -3.78
N ASP A 228 8.80 -19.15 -2.91
CA ASP A 228 7.39 -19.51 -3.08
C ASP A 228 6.54 -18.24 -3.22
N ILE A 229 6.18 -17.93 -4.47
CA ILE A 229 5.35 -16.77 -4.80
C ILE A 229 3.89 -16.95 -4.38
N ALA A 230 3.37 -18.19 -4.38
CA ALA A 230 1.98 -18.45 -4.03
C ALA A 230 1.77 -18.21 -2.54
N LEU A 231 2.62 -18.80 -1.70
CA LEU A 231 2.62 -18.56 -0.27
C LEU A 231 2.84 -17.07 0.05
N LEU A 232 3.75 -16.38 -0.65
CA LEU A 232 3.93 -14.95 -0.45
C LEU A 232 2.67 -14.15 -0.79
N ALA A 233 1.97 -14.50 -1.88
CA ALA A 233 0.73 -13.83 -2.27
C ALA A 233 -0.35 -13.96 -1.18
N ASP A 234 -0.48 -15.16 -0.59
CA ASP A 234 -1.41 -15.43 0.50
C ASP A 234 -1.06 -14.65 1.78
N LEU A 235 0.22 -14.68 2.17
CA LEU A 235 0.74 -13.95 3.34
C LEU A 235 0.55 -12.43 3.20
N MET A 236 0.69 -11.92 1.98
CA MET A 236 0.48 -10.50 1.67
C MET A 236 -1.01 -10.16 1.50
N GLY A 237 -1.88 -11.14 1.24
CA GLY A 237 -3.28 -10.91 0.92
C GLY A 237 -3.46 -10.19 -0.39
N HIS A 238 -2.83 -10.71 -1.44
CA HIS A 238 -3.06 -10.25 -2.81
C HIS A 238 -4.16 -11.10 -3.44
N GLU A 239 -5.16 -10.47 -4.06
CA GLU A 239 -6.25 -11.17 -4.74
C GLU A 239 -5.80 -11.91 -6.01
N SER A 240 -4.64 -11.54 -6.56
CA SER A 240 -4.06 -12.16 -7.74
C SER A 240 -2.54 -12.27 -7.59
N ILE A 241 -2.00 -13.42 -7.99
CA ILE A 241 -0.56 -13.69 -8.07
C ILE A 241 0.15 -12.67 -8.95
N GLU A 242 -0.52 -12.10 -9.97
CA GLU A 242 0.06 -11.04 -10.82
C GLU A 242 0.51 -9.82 -10.00
N THR A 243 -0.19 -9.53 -8.91
CA THR A 243 0.20 -8.43 -7.99
C THR A 243 1.49 -8.76 -7.24
N THR A 244 1.76 -10.04 -6.99
CA THR A 244 3.00 -10.53 -6.35
C THR A 244 4.13 -10.70 -7.37
N ARG A 245 3.82 -10.95 -8.65
CA ARG A 245 4.82 -11.14 -9.71
C ARG A 245 5.76 -9.95 -9.88
N ILE A 246 5.33 -8.75 -9.50
CA ILE A 246 6.18 -7.55 -9.48
C ILE A 246 7.47 -7.74 -8.65
N TYR A 247 7.46 -8.63 -7.65
CA TYR A 247 8.62 -8.94 -6.81
C TYR A 247 9.61 -9.93 -7.41
N LEU A 248 9.18 -10.72 -8.39
CA LEU A 248 10.05 -11.63 -9.14
C LEU A 248 10.76 -10.94 -10.29
N ARG A 249 10.39 -9.70 -10.61
CA ARG A 249 10.96 -9.00 -11.75
C ARG A 249 12.43 -8.67 -11.48
N LYS A 250 13.28 -9.26 -12.31
CA LYS A 250 14.72 -9.03 -12.35
C LYS A 250 15.02 -7.99 -13.42
N THR A 251 16.09 -7.22 -13.24
CA THR A 251 16.59 -6.35 -14.30
C THR A 251 17.12 -7.18 -15.47
N ALA A 252 17.24 -6.58 -16.66
CA ALA A 252 17.84 -7.26 -17.82
C ALA A 252 19.25 -7.79 -17.50
N THR A 253 20.04 -7.00 -16.78
CA THR A 253 21.38 -7.39 -16.31
C THR A 253 21.35 -8.59 -15.37
N GLU A 254 20.41 -8.62 -14.41
CA GLU A 254 20.23 -9.76 -13.51
C GLU A 254 19.75 -11.01 -14.25
N GLN A 255 18.93 -10.85 -15.30
CA GLN A 255 18.51 -11.97 -16.15
C GLN A 255 19.68 -12.52 -16.95
N GLN A 256 20.47 -11.66 -17.60
CA GLN A 256 21.65 -12.08 -18.36
C GLN A 256 22.65 -12.83 -17.47
N ALA A 257 22.98 -12.29 -16.30
CA ALA A 257 23.90 -12.95 -15.37
C ALA A 257 23.39 -14.32 -14.88
N ILE A 258 22.07 -14.50 -14.79
CA ILE A 258 21.49 -15.81 -14.47
C ILE A 258 21.58 -16.75 -15.66
N ILE A 259 21.28 -16.27 -16.87
CA ILE A 259 21.42 -17.06 -18.10
C ILE A 259 22.87 -17.50 -18.28
N ASP A 260 23.84 -16.58 -18.18
CA ASP A 260 25.27 -16.90 -18.29
C ASP A 260 25.72 -17.94 -17.25
N ARG A 261 25.10 -17.93 -16.06
CA ARG A 261 25.39 -18.89 -15.01
C ARG A 261 24.72 -20.25 -15.21
N VAL A 262 23.51 -20.28 -15.77
CA VAL A 262 22.67 -21.48 -15.86
C VAL A 262 22.84 -22.19 -17.20
N VAL A 263 23.03 -21.43 -18.28
CA VAL A 263 23.20 -21.90 -19.66
C VAL A 263 24.69 -21.91 -19.97
N ASN A 264 25.37 -22.97 -19.56
CA ASN A 264 26.82 -23.16 -19.74
C ASN A 264 27.15 -24.46 -20.52
N TRP A 265 26.18 -24.96 -21.27
CA TRP A 265 26.31 -26.10 -22.19
C TRP A 265 26.52 -25.65 -23.63
#